data_AF-A0A948EYL7-F1
#
_entry.id   AF-A0A948EYL7-F1
#
_cell.length_a   1.000
_cell.length_b   1.000
_cell.length_c   1.000
_cell.angle_alpha   90.00
_cell.angle_beta   90.00
_cell.angle_gamma   90.00
#
_symmetry.space_group_name_H-M   'P 1'
#
loop_
_entity.id
_entity.type
_entity.pdbx_description
1 polymer ?
#
loop_
_entity_poly.entity_id
_entity_poly.type
_entity_poly.pdbx_seq_one_letter_code
_entity_poly.pdbx_strand_id
1 'polypeptide(L)'
;MTQTSAARPSPPFFKGGRGGISPTVVRVHTSQIPPGPPLKKGGDKAPHGFTLIELVVAVAIVGVLAWMAVPLLEVTQQRQKEGELRLALRQIRGALDSYRQAVLDKKIAAPADASGYPPNLEVLAKGVPDITRPDLRPIYFLRRLPRDPFATSGDADAGETWGKRSYASPPDDPKEGEDVFDVYSLSAKIGLNGVRVREW
;
A
#
# COMPACT_ATOMS: atom_id res chain seq x y z
N MET A 1 1.92 28.06 -40.43
CA MET A 1 2.27 26.81 -41.13
C MET A 1 2.95 25.89 -40.14
N THR A 2 2.52 24.70 -39.77
CA THR A 2 1.32 23.89 -40.04
C THR A 2 1.35 22.79 -38.97
N GLN A 3 0.25 22.52 -38.27
CA GLN A 3 0.11 21.31 -37.43
C GLN A 3 0.10 20.07 -38.34
N THR A 4 0.63 18.94 -37.90
CA THR A 4 0.34 17.62 -38.48
C THR A 4 0.09 16.64 -37.34
N SER A 5 -1.20 16.38 -37.14
CA SER A 5 -1.78 15.39 -36.25
C SER A 5 -1.96 14.09 -37.06
N ALA A 6 -1.36 12.99 -36.59
CA ALA A 6 -1.41 11.69 -37.25
C ALA A 6 -2.63 10.89 -36.75
N ALA A 7 -3.54 10.58 -37.67
CA ALA A 7 -4.77 9.83 -37.43
C ALA A 7 -4.52 8.31 -37.35
N ARG A 8 -5.26 7.63 -36.45
CA ARG A 8 -5.33 6.16 -36.34
C ARG A 8 -6.38 5.59 -37.31
N PRO A 9 -6.16 4.41 -37.91
CA PRO A 9 -7.11 3.78 -38.83
C PRO A 9 -8.23 2.97 -38.13
N SER A 10 -9.43 3.03 -38.69
CA SER A 10 -10.65 2.32 -38.28
C SER A 10 -10.70 0.87 -38.84
N PRO A 11 -11.34 -0.09 -38.15
CA PRO A 11 -11.49 -1.46 -38.63
C PRO A 11 -12.63 -1.66 -39.66
N PRO A 12 -12.57 -2.71 -40.50
CA PRO A 12 -13.48 -2.91 -41.62
C PRO A 12 -14.84 -3.51 -41.23
N PHE A 13 -15.86 -3.10 -41.99
CA PHE A 13 -17.27 -3.45 -41.86
C PHE A 13 -17.57 -4.76 -42.64
N PHE A 14 -18.04 -5.80 -41.95
CA PHE A 14 -18.44 -7.07 -42.57
C PHE A 14 -19.86 -6.99 -43.16
N LYS A 15 -20.00 -7.31 -44.45
CA LYS A 15 -21.26 -7.33 -45.20
C LYS A 15 -21.78 -8.78 -45.30
N GLY A 16 -22.77 -9.14 -44.49
CA GLY A 16 -23.44 -10.44 -44.53
C GLY A 16 -24.56 -10.47 -45.57
N GLY A 17 -24.43 -11.35 -46.58
CA GLY A 17 -25.42 -11.58 -47.63
C GLY A 17 -26.64 -12.36 -47.13
N ARG A 18 -27.83 -11.94 -47.54
CA ARG A 18 -29.10 -12.66 -47.34
C ARG A 18 -29.37 -13.53 -48.56
N GLY A 19 -29.20 -14.84 -48.42
CA GLY A 19 -29.71 -15.85 -49.35
C GLY A 19 -31.18 -16.15 -49.05
N GLY A 20 -32.04 -15.99 -50.06
CA GLY A 20 -33.46 -16.31 -49.98
C GLY A 20 -33.70 -17.81 -50.14
N ILE A 21 -34.55 -18.36 -49.28
CA ILE A 21 -35.13 -19.69 -49.43
C ILE A 21 -36.65 -19.51 -49.24
N SER A 22 -37.41 -19.68 -50.31
CA SER A 22 -38.89 -19.68 -50.30
C SER A 22 -39.40 -21.01 -49.76
N PRO A 23 -40.18 -21.05 -48.66
CA PRO A 23 -40.86 -22.25 -48.23
C PRO A 23 -42.26 -22.33 -48.83
N THR A 24 -42.50 -23.44 -49.53
CA THR A 24 -43.81 -23.93 -49.99
C THR A 24 -44.74 -24.13 -48.79
N VAL A 25 -45.87 -23.43 -48.77
CA VAL A 25 -46.88 -23.50 -47.70
C VAL A 25 -47.79 -24.71 -47.94
N VAL A 26 -47.60 -25.75 -47.14
CA VAL A 26 -48.54 -26.88 -47.03
C VAL A 26 -49.69 -26.46 -46.11
N ARG A 27 -50.91 -26.39 -46.67
CA ARG A 27 -52.13 -26.01 -45.94
C ARG A 27 -52.62 -27.20 -45.11
N VAL A 28 -52.26 -27.21 -43.83
CA VAL A 28 -52.80 -28.19 -42.86
C VAL A 28 -54.23 -27.81 -42.52
N HIS A 29 -55.16 -28.75 -42.74
CA HIS A 29 -56.57 -28.62 -42.40
C HIS A 29 -56.71 -28.71 -40.87
N THR A 30 -57.05 -27.61 -40.23
CA THR A 30 -57.21 -27.53 -38.77
C THR A 30 -58.45 -28.30 -38.32
N SER A 31 -58.27 -29.56 -37.92
CA SER A 31 -59.25 -30.25 -37.08
C SER A 31 -59.29 -29.57 -35.71
N GLN A 32 -60.44 -29.01 -35.33
CA GLN A 32 -60.64 -28.39 -34.02
C GLN A 32 -60.37 -29.41 -32.91
N ILE A 33 -59.37 -29.14 -32.07
CA ILE A 33 -59.09 -29.90 -30.85
C ILE A 33 -60.01 -29.35 -29.75
N PRO A 34 -60.80 -30.18 -29.05
CA PRO A 34 -61.64 -29.70 -27.95
C PRO A 34 -60.77 -29.17 -26.80
N PRO A 35 -61.22 -28.14 -26.06
CA PRO A 35 -60.45 -27.56 -24.96
C PRO A 35 -60.23 -28.62 -23.87
N GLY A 36 -58.96 -28.81 -23.50
CA GLY A 36 -58.59 -29.65 -22.35
C GLY A 36 -59.10 -29.06 -21.03
N PRO A 37 -59.17 -29.87 -19.95
CA PRO A 37 -59.60 -29.39 -18.65
C PRO A 37 -58.68 -28.28 -18.14
N PRO A 38 -59.21 -27.31 -17.36
CA PRO A 38 -58.41 -26.20 -16.85
C PRO A 38 -57.30 -26.72 -15.94
N LEU A 39 -56.06 -26.37 -16.25
CA LEU A 39 -54.91 -26.62 -15.38
C LEU A 39 -55.16 -25.88 -14.07
N LYS A 40 -55.30 -26.65 -12.97
CA LYS A 40 -55.44 -26.12 -11.62
C LYS A 40 -54.18 -25.31 -11.30
N LYS A 41 -54.27 -23.99 -11.44
CA LYS A 41 -53.21 -23.04 -11.10
C LYS A 41 -52.92 -23.21 -9.61
N GLY A 42 -51.81 -23.87 -9.28
CA GLY A 42 -51.35 -23.97 -7.89
C GLY A 42 -51.23 -22.55 -7.36
N GLY A 43 -51.92 -22.25 -6.25
CA GLY A 43 -52.00 -20.90 -5.72
C GLY A 43 -50.61 -20.33 -5.52
N ASP A 44 -50.29 -19.25 -6.24
CA ASP A 44 -49.10 -18.46 -6.03
C ASP A 44 -49.16 -17.93 -4.59
N LYS A 45 -48.41 -18.56 -3.67
CA LYS A 45 -48.33 -18.09 -2.29
C LYS A 45 -47.77 -16.66 -2.33
N ALA A 46 -48.54 -15.71 -1.83
CA ALA A 46 -48.08 -14.32 -1.71
C ALA A 46 -46.75 -14.30 -0.93
N PRO A 47 -45.74 -13.53 -1.38
CA PRO A 47 -44.47 -13.46 -0.68
C PRO A 47 -44.71 -12.92 0.74
N HIS A 48 -44.26 -13.68 1.74
CA HIS A 48 -44.31 -13.27 3.13
C HIS A 48 -43.34 -12.09 3.34
N GLY A 49 -43.81 -11.01 3.97
CA GLY A 49 -42.97 -9.87 4.33
C GLY A 49 -42.17 -10.14 5.61
N PHE A 50 -41.02 -9.46 5.75
CA PHE A 50 -40.18 -9.54 6.95
C PHE A 50 -40.87 -8.90 8.17
N THR A 51 -40.70 -9.53 9.33
CA THR A 51 -41.19 -8.99 10.60
C THR A 51 -40.14 -8.11 11.28
N LEU A 52 -40.57 -7.22 12.19
CA LEU A 52 -39.63 -6.41 12.98
C LEU A 52 -38.66 -7.27 13.80
N ILE A 53 -39.16 -8.39 14.38
CA ILE A 53 -38.33 -9.30 15.18
C ILE A 53 -37.24 -9.97 14.32
N GLU A 54 -37.56 -10.34 13.09
CA GLU A 54 -36.61 -10.95 12.16
C GLU A 54 -35.50 -9.97 11.75
N LEU A 55 -35.85 -8.70 11.53
CA LEU A 55 -34.87 -7.64 11.29
C LEU A 55 -33.96 -7.41 12.52
N VAL A 56 -34.52 -7.40 13.74
CA VAL A 56 -33.75 -7.25 14.99
C VAL A 56 -32.78 -8.42 15.19
N VAL A 57 -33.24 -9.66 14.98
CA VAL A 57 -32.41 -10.86 15.09
C VAL A 57 -31.30 -10.85 14.03
N ALA A 58 -31.62 -10.50 12.79
CA ALA A 58 -30.64 -10.41 11.71
C ALA A 58 -29.55 -9.38 12.00
N VAL A 59 -29.92 -8.15 12.42
CA VAL A 59 -28.97 -7.10 12.79
C VAL A 59 -28.14 -7.52 14.00
N ALA A 60 -28.73 -8.20 14.99
CA ALA A 60 -28.00 -8.71 16.13
C ALA A 60 -26.91 -9.73 15.73
N ILE A 61 -27.24 -10.69 14.85
CA ILE A 61 -26.27 -11.68 14.34
C ILE A 61 -25.14 -10.98 13.57
N VAL A 62 -25.48 -10.04 12.67
CA VAL A 62 -24.47 -9.29 11.92
C VAL A 62 -23.57 -8.48 12.86
N GLY A 63 -24.13 -7.88 13.91
CA GLY A 63 -23.38 -7.15 14.93
C GLY A 63 -22.36 -8.03 15.66
N VAL A 64 -22.76 -9.24 16.08
CA VAL A 64 -21.85 -10.21 16.72
C VAL A 64 -20.73 -10.63 15.76
N LEU A 65 -21.07 -10.94 14.51
CA LEU A 65 -20.09 -11.34 13.50
C LEU A 65 -19.09 -10.22 13.20
N ALA A 66 -19.55 -8.97 13.10
CA ALA A 66 -18.69 -7.82 12.89
C ALA A 66 -17.69 -7.63 14.04
N TRP A 67 -18.14 -7.80 15.29
CA TRP A 67 -17.27 -7.68 16.46
C TRP A 67 -16.17 -8.76 16.49
N MET A 68 -16.50 -10.00 16.11
CA MET A 68 -15.50 -11.09 16.03
C MET A 68 -14.42 -10.84 14.97
N ALA A 69 -14.67 -10.00 13.97
CA ALA A 69 -13.69 -9.69 12.92
C ALA A 69 -12.60 -8.68 13.35
N VAL A 70 -12.88 -7.82 14.34
CA VAL A 70 -11.97 -6.74 14.80
C VAL A 70 -10.54 -7.22 15.12
N PRO A 71 -10.31 -8.25 15.95
CA PRO A 71 -8.94 -8.67 16.30
C PRO A 71 -8.11 -9.12 15.08
N LEU A 72 -8.75 -9.65 14.03
CA LEU A 72 -8.06 -10.02 12.80
C LEU A 72 -7.57 -8.78 12.02
N LEU A 73 -8.36 -7.70 12.02
CA LEU A 73 -7.96 -6.44 11.40
C LEU A 73 -6.75 -5.84 12.14
N GLU A 74 -6.76 -5.83 13.46
CA GLU A 74 -5.66 -5.30 14.28
C GLU A 74 -4.34 -6.03 14.01
N VAL A 75 -4.36 -7.37 13.99
CA VAL A 75 -3.17 -8.18 13.69
C VAL A 75 -2.68 -7.93 12.27
N THR A 76 -3.58 -7.80 11.30
CA THR A 76 -3.20 -7.53 9.91
C THR A 76 -2.55 -6.15 9.76
N GLN A 77 -3.13 -5.11 10.37
CA GLN A 77 -2.53 -3.78 10.40
C GLN A 77 -1.17 -3.79 11.10
N GLN A 78 -1.04 -4.51 12.22
CA GLN A 78 0.23 -4.64 12.91
C GLN A 78 1.29 -5.31 12.02
N ARG A 79 0.97 -6.41 11.34
CA ARG A 79 1.89 -7.07 10.40
C ARG A 79 2.37 -6.13 9.29
N GLN A 80 1.46 -5.32 8.74
CA GLN A 80 1.80 -4.33 7.72
C GLN A 80 2.77 -3.28 8.26
N LYS A 81 2.46 -2.67 9.40
CA LYS A 81 3.33 -1.68 10.06
C LYS A 81 4.70 -2.26 10.43
N GLU A 82 4.76 -3.50 10.90
CA GLU A 82 6.02 -4.18 11.18
C GLU A 82 6.86 -4.44 9.92
N GLY A 83 6.21 -4.80 8.81
CA GLY A 83 6.87 -4.93 7.51
C GLY A 83 7.44 -3.60 7.00
N GLU A 84 6.63 -2.54 7.07
CA GLU A 84 7.05 -1.17 6.73
C GLU A 84 8.19 -0.68 7.62
N LEU A 85 8.15 -0.96 8.93
CA LEU A 85 9.20 -0.59 9.87
C LEU A 85 10.53 -1.25 9.48
N ARG A 86 10.54 -2.56 9.24
CA ARG A 86 11.77 -3.28 8.84
C ARG A 86 12.33 -2.78 7.52
N LEU A 87 11.46 -2.44 6.56
CA LEU A 87 11.86 -1.84 5.30
C LEU A 87 12.50 -0.46 5.51
N ALA A 88 11.84 0.39 6.30
CA ALA A 88 12.33 1.73 6.63
C ALA A 88 13.68 1.71 7.37
N LEU A 89 13.82 0.86 8.40
CA LEU A 89 15.08 0.66 9.12
C LEU A 89 16.21 0.25 8.18
N ARG A 90 15.96 -0.75 7.32
CA ARG A 90 16.96 -1.21 6.34
C ARG A 90 17.35 -0.11 5.34
N GLN A 91 16.37 0.67 4.89
CA GLN A 91 16.58 1.77 3.96
C GLN A 91 17.43 2.89 4.60
N ILE A 92 17.12 3.27 5.84
CA ILE A 92 17.85 4.33 6.55
C ILE A 92 19.26 3.84 6.92
N ARG A 93 19.41 2.66 7.53
CA ARG A 93 20.72 2.08 7.89
C ARG A 93 21.63 1.94 6.67
N GLY A 94 21.11 1.43 5.55
CA GLY A 94 21.87 1.36 4.31
C GLY A 94 22.28 2.73 3.75
N ALA A 95 21.47 3.76 3.94
CA ALA A 95 21.83 5.12 3.55
C ALA A 95 22.88 5.74 4.47
N LEU A 96 22.85 5.45 5.78
CA LEU A 96 23.89 5.84 6.74
C LEU A 96 25.24 5.19 6.37
N ASP A 97 25.24 3.89 6.07
CA ASP A 97 26.43 3.17 5.64
C ASP A 97 26.98 3.73 4.32
N SER A 98 26.09 4.06 3.37
CA SER A 98 26.47 4.68 2.10
C SER A 98 27.07 6.07 2.29
N TYR A 99 26.54 6.86 3.24
CA TYR A 99 27.09 8.16 3.62
C TYR A 99 28.50 7.99 4.19
N ARG A 100 28.67 7.07 5.14
CA ARG A 100 29.98 6.76 5.74
C ARG A 100 30.98 6.35 4.66
N GLN A 101 30.57 5.52 3.71
CA GLN A 101 31.41 5.12 2.59
C GLN A 101 31.79 6.32 1.70
N ALA A 102 30.87 7.25 1.42
CA ALA A 102 31.18 8.45 0.64
C ALA A 102 32.19 9.38 1.35
N VAL A 103 32.16 9.44 2.69
CA VAL A 103 33.19 10.11 3.49
C VAL A 103 34.54 9.40 3.37
N LEU A 104 34.56 8.07 3.49
CA LEU A 104 35.78 7.26 3.32
C LEU A 104 36.39 7.40 1.91
N ASP A 105 35.54 7.48 0.89
CA ASP A 105 35.93 7.72 -0.50
C ASP A 105 36.39 9.17 -0.76
N LYS A 106 36.38 10.04 0.26
CA LYS A 106 36.68 11.48 0.16
C LYS A 106 35.78 12.25 -0.81
N LYS A 107 34.55 11.77 -1.04
CA LYS A 107 33.52 12.47 -1.83
C LYS A 107 32.82 13.56 -1.04
N ILE A 108 32.80 13.44 0.29
CA ILE A 108 32.22 14.41 1.20
C ILE A 108 33.33 15.00 2.07
N ALA A 109 33.33 16.32 2.22
CA ALA A 109 34.20 16.98 3.19
C ALA A 109 33.71 16.67 4.61
N ALA A 110 34.56 16.01 5.39
CA ALA A 110 34.34 15.76 6.81
C ALA A 110 35.61 16.11 7.60
N PRO A 111 35.49 16.62 8.83
CA PRO A 111 36.62 16.77 9.74
C PRO A 111 37.34 15.43 9.95
N ALA A 112 38.66 15.46 10.13
CA ALA A 112 39.47 14.25 10.28
C ALA A 112 39.14 13.45 11.55
N ASP A 113 38.59 14.13 12.55
CA ASP A 113 38.14 13.62 13.86
C ASP A 113 36.66 13.20 13.88
N ALA A 114 35.90 13.46 12.81
CA ALA A 114 34.51 13.04 12.74
C ALA A 114 34.36 11.52 12.60
N SER A 115 33.28 10.97 13.16
CA SER A 115 32.91 9.55 13.00
C SER A 115 32.63 9.16 11.55
N GLY A 116 32.34 10.16 10.70
CA GLY A 116 31.97 10.03 9.30
C GLY A 116 30.53 9.60 9.05
N TYR A 117 29.70 9.56 10.08
CA TYR A 117 28.25 9.47 9.97
C TYR A 117 27.64 10.87 9.82
N PRO A 118 26.43 11.00 9.25
CA PRO A 118 25.81 12.30 9.06
C PRO A 118 25.38 12.91 10.40
N PRO A 119 25.35 14.25 10.52
CA PRO A 119 24.93 14.93 11.74
C PRO A 119 23.43 14.79 12.03
N ASN A 120 22.62 14.51 11.01
CA ASN A 120 21.19 14.28 11.12
C ASN A 120 20.65 13.50 9.90
N LEU A 121 19.40 13.03 9.99
CA LEU A 121 18.78 12.19 8.96
C LEU A 121 18.38 12.99 7.72
N GLU A 122 18.10 14.28 7.86
CA GLU A 122 17.64 15.15 6.79
C GLU A 122 18.70 15.31 5.69
N VAL A 123 19.97 15.30 6.09
CA VAL A 123 21.13 15.34 5.17
C VAL A 123 21.07 14.21 4.14
N LEU A 124 20.58 13.02 4.51
CA LEU A 124 20.49 11.88 3.60
C LEU A 124 19.55 12.14 2.41
N ALA A 125 18.49 12.94 2.62
CA ALA A 125 17.49 13.26 1.60
C ALA A 125 17.74 14.62 0.93
N LYS A 126 18.27 15.61 1.66
CA LYS A 126 18.65 16.92 1.09
C LYS A 126 19.87 16.82 0.17
N GLY A 127 20.69 15.80 0.38
CA GLY A 127 21.90 15.55 -0.38
C GLY A 127 23.08 16.40 0.09
N VAL A 128 24.29 15.95 -0.26
CA VAL A 128 25.55 16.61 0.13
C VAL A 128 26.42 16.84 -1.10
N PRO A 129 27.07 18.01 -1.24
CA PRO A 129 27.96 18.29 -2.37
C PRO A 129 29.08 17.24 -2.50
N ASP A 130 29.27 16.72 -3.72
CA ASP A 130 30.42 15.88 -4.05
C ASP A 130 31.65 16.75 -4.33
N ILE A 131 32.61 16.77 -3.42
CA ILE A 131 33.82 17.60 -3.54
C ILE A 131 34.80 17.07 -4.59
N THR A 132 34.63 15.83 -5.06
CA THR A 132 35.46 15.28 -6.15
C THR A 132 35.03 15.80 -7.51
N ARG A 133 33.85 16.43 -7.59
CA ARG A 133 33.30 16.97 -8.81
C ARG A 133 33.47 18.49 -8.87
N PRO A 134 33.92 19.05 -10.00
CA PRO A 134 34.06 20.50 -10.15
C PRO A 134 32.73 21.24 -10.10
N ASP A 135 31.61 20.58 -10.47
CA ASP A 135 30.26 21.14 -10.40
C ASP A 135 29.58 20.97 -9.03
N LEU A 136 30.26 20.37 -8.04
CA LEU A 136 29.76 20.13 -6.68
C LEU A 136 28.37 19.48 -6.66
N ARG A 137 28.08 18.62 -7.64
CA ARG A 137 26.76 18.01 -7.77
C ARG A 137 26.43 17.21 -6.50
N PRO A 138 25.24 17.40 -5.90
CA PRO A 138 24.89 16.72 -4.67
C PRO A 138 24.72 15.21 -4.87
N ILE A 139 25.20 14.44 -3.90
CA ILE A 139 24.94 13.02 -3.73
C ILE A 139 23.71 12.89 -2.82
N TYR A 140 22.69 12.18 -3.30
CA TYR A 140 21.50 11.85 -2.52
C TYR A 140 21.56 10.39 -2.08
N PHE A 141 21.45 10.15 -0.78
CA PHE A 141 21.47 8.80 -0.21
C PHE A 141 20.06 8.21 -0.09
N LEU A 142 19.06 9.08 0.09
CA LEU A 142 17.65 8.72 0.12
C LEU A 142 16.87 9.57 -0.89
N ARG A 143 15.89 8.94 -1.55
CA ARG A 143 14.89 9.66 -2.37
C ARG A 143 13.94 10.49 -1.50
N ARG A 144 13.59 9.95 -0.34
CA ARG A 144 12.84 10.60 0.74
C ARG A 144 13.18 9.90 2.04
N LEU A 145 13.13 10.63 3.15
CA LEU A 145 13.27 10.04 4.47
C LEU A 145 11.97 9.28 4.84
N PRO A 146 12.01 7.96 5.10
CA PRO A 146 10.85 7.24 5.59
C PRO A 146 10.44 7.71 6.99
N ARG A 147 9.15 7.76 7.28
CA ARG A 147 8.61 8.01 8.63
C ARG A 147 8.44 6.70 9.39
N ASP A 148 8.56 6.72 10.72
CA ASP A 148 8.20 5.56 11.54
C ASP A 148 6.70 5.24 11.39
N PRO A 149 6.31 4.02 10.93
CA PRO A 149 4.91 3.63 10.77
C PRO A 149 4.14 3.51 12.11
N PHE A 150 4.85 3.48 13.24
CA PHE A 150 4.26 3.48 14.58
C PHE A 150 4.16 4.88 15.21
N ALA A 151 4.74 5.91 14.61
CA ALA A 151 4.64 7.27 15.15
C ALA A 151 3.19 7.80 15.04
N THR A 152 2.67 8.34 16.14
CA THR A 152 1.29 8.80 16.28
C THR A 152 1.08 10.27 15.92
N SER A 153 2.12 11.11 16.01
CA SER A 153 2.08 12.55 15.70
C SER A 153 2.12 12.79 14.20
N GLY A 154 0.95 13.04 13.58
CA GLY A 154 0.83 13.24 12.13
C GLY A 154 1.66 14.41 11.58
N ASP A 155 1.90 15.43 12.39
CA ASP A 155 2.58 16.68 11.99
C ASP A 155 4.11 16.66 12.20
N ALA A 156 4.65 15.62 12.85
CA ALA A 156 6.10 15.53 13.08
C ALA A 156 6.83 15.19 11.77
N ASP A 157 7.97 15.86 11.55
CA ASP A 157 8.83 15.58 10.42
C ASP A 157 9.36 14.13 10.49
N ALA A 158 9.59 13.52 9.33
CA ALA A 158 9.97 12.10 9.27
C ALA A 158 11.20 11.77 10.14
N GLY A 159 12.19 12.67 10.21
CA GLY A 159 13.41 12.48 11.01
C GLY A 159 13.23 12.64 12.52
N GLU A 160 12.14 13.26 12.96
CA GLU A 160 11.78 13.40 14.39
C GLU A 160 11.00 12.18 14.90
N THR A 161 10.43 11.39 13.98
CA THR A 161 9.70 10.17 14.35
C THR A 161 10.61 9.00 14.76
N TRP A 162 11.92 9.13 14.56
CA TRP A 162 12.91 8.10 14.86
C TRP A 162 13.72 8.45 16.10
N GLY A 163 13.97 7.47 16.96
CA GLY A 163 15.03 7.54 17.94
C GLY A 163 16.37 7.41 17.24
N LYS A 164 17.32 8.28 17.56
CA LYS A 164 18.66 8.30 16.97
C LYS A 164 19.68 7.77 17.97
N ARG A 165 20.71 7.14 17.43
CA ARG A 165 21.85 6.64 18.18
C ARG A 165 23.12 7.16 17.53
N SER A 166 24.00 7.78 18.31
CA SER A 166 25.30 8.27 17.86
C SER A 166 26.36 7.16 17.90
N TYR A 167 27.41 7.32 17.11
CA TYR A 167 28.54 6.39 17.02
C TYR A 167 29.30 6.29 18.35
N ALA A 168 29.39 7.39 19.10
CA ALA A 168 30.03 7.42 20.42
C ALA A 168 29.24 6.66 21.50
N SER A 169 27.99 6.29 21.23
CA SER A 169 27.15 5.61 22.22
C SER A 169 27.38 4.10 22.26
N PRO A 170 27.41 3.49 23.46
CA PRO A 170 27.53 2.04 23.61
C PRO A 170 26.29 1.32 23.03
N PRO A 171 26.43 0.05 22.59
CA PRO A 171 25.30 -0.72 22.05
C PRO A 171 24.15 -0.91 23.04
N ASP A 172 24.46 -1.08 24.32
CA ASP A 172 23.48 -1.39 25.38
C ASP A 172 22.78 -0.14 25.94
N ASP A 173 23.30 1.07 25.67
CA ASP A 173 22.72 2.35 26.11
C ASP A 173 22.77 3.38 24.97
N PRO A 174 21.87 3.24 23.96
CA PRO A 174 21.80 4.11 22.79
C PRO A 174 21.50 5.55 23.19
N LYS A 175 22.37 6.49 22.79
CA LYS A 175 22.21 7.92 23.05
C LYS A 175 22.34 8.72 21.76
N GLU A 176 21.50 9.74 21.64
CA GLU A 176 21.70 10.79 20.64
C GLU A 176 23.02 11.53 20.92
N GLY A 177 23.59 12.12 19.87
CA GLY A 177 24.88 12.79 19.95
C GLY A 177 25.12 13.63 18.70
N GLU A 178 26.38 13.84 18.35
CA GLU A 178 26.79 14.71 17.24
C GLU A 178 26.51 14.11 15.85
N ASP A 179 26.29 12.79 15.78
CA ASP A 179 26.03 12.06 14.55
C ASP A 179 24.89 11.05 14.73
N VAL A 180 24.43 10.53 13.59
CA VAL A 180 23.46 9.44 13.51
C VAL A 180 24.13 8.21 12.94
N PHE A 181 24.50 7.29 13.84
CA PHE A 181 25.02 5.97 13.52
C PHE A 181 23.91 4.95 13.25
N ASP A 182 22.84 5.00 14.05
CA ASP A 182 21.72 4.06 13.94
C ASP A 182 20.41 4.75 14.30
N VAL A 183 19.29 4.12 13.90
CA VAL A 183 17.93 4.56 14.17
C VAL A 183 17.09 3.41 14.71
N TYR A 184 16.10 3.74 15.52
CA TYR A 184 15.12 2.81 16.07
C TYR A 184 13.76 3.47 16.23
N SER A 185 12.70 2.66 16.29
CA SER A 185 11.34 3.17 16.52
C SER A 185 11.20 3.71 17.95
N LEU A 186 10.54 4.87 18.12
CA LEU A 186 10.19 5.40 19.44
C LEU A 186 9.00 4.67 20.08
N SER A 187 8.38 3.73 19.37
CA SER A 187 7.21 3.00 19.85
C SER A 187 7.56 2.02 20.97
N ALA A 188 6.73 2.01 22.01
CA ALA A 188 6.78 1.00 23.07
C ALA A 188 6.11 -0.34 22.69
N LYS A 189 5.66 -0.49 21.44
CA LYS A 189 4.95 -1.71 21.00
C LYS A 189 5.86 -2.94 21.03
N ILE A 190 5.27 -4.06 21.43
CA ILE A 190 5.86 -5.38 21.29
C ILE A 190 5.42 -5.93 19.94
N GLY A 191 6.39 -6.35 19.13
CA GLY A 191 6.12 -6.95 17.84
C GLY A 191 5.43 -8.30 17.97
N LEU A 192 4.85 -8.80 16.88
CA LEU A 192 4.19 -10.10 16.83
C LEU A 192 5.14 -11.27 17.10
N ASN A 193 6.45 -11.03 17.04
CA ASN A 193 7.51 -11.96 17.42
C ASN A 193 7.87 -11.92 18.93
N GLY A 194 7.19 -11.10 19.73
CA GLY A 194 7.45 -10.96 21.17
C GLY A 194 8.62 -10.03 21.54
N VAL A 195 9.33 -9.45 20.56
CA VAL A 195 10.44 -8.52 20.76
C VAL A 195 9.93 -7.08 20.59
N ARG A 196 10.39 -6.12 21.40
CA ARG A 196 9.99 -4.72 21.21
C ARG A 196 10.46 -4.20 19.87
N VAL A 197 9.61 -3.43 19.18
CA VAL A 197 9.94 -2.93 17.83
C VAL A 197 11.12 -1.94 17.82
N ARG A 198 11.43 -1.33 18.98
CA ARG A 198 12.61 -0.49 19.20
C ARG A 198 13.92 -1.26 19.33
N GLU A 199 13.87 -2.58 19.52
CA GLU A 199 15.04 -3.47 19.66
C GLU A 199 15.41 -4.14 18.32
N TRP A 200 14.77 -3.73 17.21
CA TRP A 200 15.00 -4.27 15.87
C TRP A 200 16.07 -3.50 15.08
#